data_AF-A0A9D8BC32-F1
#
_entry.id   AF-A0A9D8BC32-F1
#
_cell.length_a   1.000
_cell.length_b   1.000
_cell.length_c   1.000
_cell.angle_alpha   90.00
_cell.angle_beta   90.00
_cell.angle_gamma   90.00
#
_symmetry.space_group_name_H-M   'P 1'
#
loop_
_entity.id
_entity.type
_entity.pdbx_description
1 polymer ?
#
loop_
_entity_poly.entity_id
_entity_poly.type
_entity_poly.pdbx_seq_one_letter_code
_entity_poly.pdbx_strand_id
1 'polypeptide(L)'
;RMGVDAERGKPSITEFSVVKRVGDCTLVEARPLTGRRHQIRVHFYSIGHPIVGDSRYGDKAIQSLFPRLMLHAQEIEFRLPSGEEALVEAPVPESFRAVLESIRKFHNAGNEQEREEQGTRSKRDFKPAGHRRRAD
;
A
#
# COMPACT_ATOMS: atom_id res chain seq x y z
N ARG A 1 3.90 24.24 8.30
CA ARG A 1 4.00 22.95 7.56
C ARG A 1 3.91 21.83 8.59
N MET A 2 3.14 20.76 8.35
CA MET A 2 3.10 19.60 9.26
C MET A 2 4.16 18.60 8.78
N GLY A 3 4.94 18.01 9.69
CA GLY A 3 6.06 17.12 9.38
C GLY A 3 6.66 16.51 10.64
N VAL A 4 7.63 15.62 10.48
CA VAL A 4 8.40 15.03 11.60
C VAL A 4 9.54 15.98 11.95
N ASP A 5 9.64 16.35 13.23
CA ASP A 5 10.68 17.21 13.77
C ASP A 5 11.09 16.63 15.14
N ALA A 6 12.36 16.25 15.28
CA ALA A 6 12.86 15.58 16.47
C ALA A 6 13.01 16.51 17.69
N GLU A 7 13.18 17.82 17.47
CA GLU A 7 13.45 18.80 18.53
C GLU A 7 12.19 19.55 18.96
N ARG A 8 11.31 19.85 18.00
CA ARG A 8 10.13 20.71 18.21
C ARG A 8 8.80 20.00 17.98
N GLY A 9 8.83 18.75 17.52
CA GLY A 9 7.65 17.93 17.30
C GLY A 9 6.96 17.53 18.61
N LYS A 10 5.63 17.39 18.56
CA LYS A 10 4.91 16.77 19.67
C LYS A 10 5.11 15.25 19.61
N PRO A 11 5.44 14.57 20.73
CA PRO A 11 5.54 13.11 20.76
C PRO A 11 4.29 12.46 20.17
N SER A 12 4.51 11.54 19.24
CA SER A 12 3.46 10.89 18.45
C SER A 12 3.84 9.44 18.19
N ILE A 13 2.93 8.50 18.45
CA ILE A 13 3.18 7.06 18.30
C ILE A 13 2.03 6.42 17.53
N THR A 14 2.37 5.66 16.50
CA THR A 14 1.43 4.86 15.71
C THR A 14 2.03 3.47 15.55
N GLU A 15 1.33 2.45 16.02
CA GLU A 15 1.65 1.06 15.72
C GLU A 15 0.98 0.67 14.40
N PHE A 16 1.59 -0.25 13.65
CA PHE A 16 0.97 -0.79 12.45
C PHE A 16 1.35 -2.24 12.21
N SER A 17 0.46 -2.97 11.54
CA SER A 17 0.68 -4.33 11.08
C SER A 17 0.37 -4.43 9.58
N VAL A 18 1.09 -5.29 8.86
CA VAL A 18 0.83 -5.52 7.44
C VAL A 18 -0.28 -6.57 7.32
N VAL A 19 -1.41 -6.17 6.73
CA VAL A 19 -2.55 -7.06 6.47
C VAL A 19 -2.34 -7.77 5.13
N LYS A 20 -1.94 -7.03 4.09
CA LYS A 20 -1.76 -7.60 2.75
C LYS A 20 -0.80 -6.76 1.90
N ARG A 21 0.03 -7.42 1.10
CA ARG A 21 0.84 -6.78 0.05
C ARG A 21 0.19 -7.04 -1.32
N VAL A 22 0.04 -6.01 -2.14
CA VAL A 22 -0.60 -6.10 -3.47
C VAL A 22 0.12 -5.16 -4.44
N GLY A 23 0.91 -5.72 -5.36
CA GLY A 23 1.79 -4.92 -6.22
C GLY A 23 2.68 -3.99 -5.41
N ASP A 24 2.74 -2.72 -5.81
CA ASP A 24 3.52 -1.67 -5.13
C ASP A 24 2.81 -1.06 -3.90
N CYS A 25 1.66 -1.60 -3.52
CA CYS A 25 0.87 -1.11 -2.39
C CYS A 25 0.82 -2.13 -1.24
N THR A 26 0.71 -1.62 -0.02
CA THR A 26 0.52 -2.44 1.19
C THR A 26 -0.70 -1.97 1.95
N LEU A 27 -1.64 -2.88 2.19
CA LEU A 27 -2.74 -2.68 3.12
C LEU A 27 -2.22 -2.92 4.53
N VAL A 28 -2.39 -1.91 5.38
CA VAL A 28 -1.94 -1.91 6.77
C VAL A 28 -3.11 -1.64 7.70
N GLU A 29 -3.06 -2.26 8.87
CA GLU A 29 -3.84 -1.86 10.03
C GLU A 29 -2.96 -0.89 10.82
N ALA A 30 -3.48 0.28 11.18
CA ALA A 30 -2.74 1.31 11.91
C ALA A 30 -3.48 1.69 13.19
N ARG A 31 -2.80 1.59 14.34
CA ARG A 31 -3.31 1.95 15.67
C ARG A 31 -2.57 3.17 16.21
N PRO A 32 -3.15 4.39 16.11
CA PRO A 32 -2.54 5.58 16.68
C PRO A 32 -2.69 5.60 18.20
N LEU A 33 -1.58 5.47 18.95
CA LEU A 33 -1.58 5.58 20.42
C LEU A 33 -1.67 7.04 20.91
N THR A 34 -1.49 7.98 19.99
CA THR A 34 -1.69 9.42 20.21
C THR A 34 -2.58 10.00 19.12
N GLY A 35 -3.29 11.11 19.40
CA GLY A 35 -4.27 11.70 18.48
C GLY A 35 -3.80 12.99 17.77
N ARG A 36 -2.62 13.02 17.14
CA ARG A 36 -2.15 14.26 16.46
C ARG A 36 -2.79 14.43 15.08
N ARG A 37 -2.99 15.69 14.68
CA ARG A 37 -3.55 16.03 13.37
C ARG A 37 -2.68 15.43 12.27
N HIS A 38 -3.28 14.62 11.39
CA HIS A 38 -2.61 13.92 10.30
C HIS A 38 -1.52 12.92 10.71
N GLN A 39 -1.51 12.46 11.97
CA GLN A 39 -0.42 11.63 12.49
C GLN A 39 -0.08 10.44 11.60
N ILE A 40 -1.06 9.58 11.30
CA ILE A 40 -0.88 8.40 10.45
C ILE A 40 -0.31 8.80 9.08
N ARG A 41 -0.89 9.82 8.44
CA ARG A 41 -0.47 10.33 7.12
C ARG A 41 0.99 10.80 7.12
N VAL A 42 1.39 11.57 8.13
CA VAL A 42 2.76 12.09 8.25
C VAL A 42 3.75 10.97 8.55
N HIS A 43 3.42 10.04 9.45
CA HIS A 43 4.29 8.93 9.81
C HIS A 43 4.60 8.08 8.58
N PHE A 44 3.57 7.64 7.86
CA PHE A 44 3.71 6.84 6.66
C PHE A 44 4.47 7.57 5.54
N TYR A 45 4.21 8.87 5.35
CA TYR A 45 5.01 9.69 4.43
C TYR A 45 6.49 9.78 4.85
N SER A 46 6.77 9.95 6.13
CA SER A 46 8.14 10.12 6.64
C SER A 46 9.02 8.88 6.49
N ILE A 47 8.41 7.69 6.46
CA ILE A 47 9.12 6.42 6.22
C ILE A 47 9.12 6.00 4.74
N GLY A 48 8.70 6.89 3.82
CA GLY A 48 8.71 6.64 2.38
C GLY A 48 7.50 5.90 1.82
N HIS A 49 6.46 5.67 2.63
CA HIS A 49 5.25 4.93 2.23
C HIS A 49 3.99 5.79 2.38
N PRO A 50 3.81 6.88 1.62
CA PRO A 50 2.64 7.75 1.72
C PRO A 50 1.33 6.98 1.51
N ILE A 51 0.27 7.41 2.19
CA ILE A 51 -1.07 6.84 2.01
C ILE A 51 -1.58 7.14 0.60
N VAL A 52 -2.15 6.13 -0.04
CA VAL A 52 -2.77 6.24 -1.37
C VAL A 52 -3.93 7.25 -1.36
N GLY A 53 -4.00 8.10 -2.39
CA GLY A 53 -4.96 9.19 -2.52
C GLY A 53 -4.76 10.36 -1.56
N ASP A 54 -3.58 10.49 -0.93
CA ASP A 54 -3.29 11.61 -0.05
C ASP A 54 -2.87 12.86 -0.85
N SER A 55 -3.78 13.81 -1.00
CA SER A 55 -3.52 15.06 -1.75
C SER A 55 -2.49 16.00 -1.11
N ARG A 56 -2.05 15.75 0.13
CA ARG A 56 -1.08 16.62 0.84
C ARG A 56 0.30 16.00 0.97
N TYR A 57 0.40 14.67 1.06
CA TYR A 57 1.67 13.97 1.27
C TYR A 57 1.89 12.92 0.17
N GLY A 58 3.12 12.88 -0.38
CA GLY A 58 3.46 12.04 -1.53
C GLY A 58 3.48 12.79 -2.86
N ASP A 59 3.72 12.05 -3.95
CA ASP A 59 3.75 12.61 -5.30
C ASP A 59 2.35 12.97 -5.79
N LYS A 60 2.11 14.25 -6.08
CA LYS A 60 0.77 14.72 -6.47
C LYS A 60 0.22 14.06 -7.73
N ALA A 61 1.07 13.76 -8.71
CA ALA A 61 0.63 13.13 -9.95
C ALA A 61 0.11 11.72 -9.64
N ILE A 62 0.86 10.94 -8.85
CA ILE A 62 0.43 9.60 -8.40
C ILE A 62 -0.82 9.67 -7.53
N GLN A 63 -0.84 10.55 -6.52
CA GLN A 63 -1.96 10.62 -5.56
C GLN A 63 -3.27 11.07 -6.22
N SER A 64 -3.20 11.88 -7.27
CA SER A 64 -4.38 12.33 -8.03
C SER A 64 -5.06 11.23 -8.86
N LEU A 65 -4.40 10.09 -9.08
CA LEU A 65 -4.99 8.93 -9.75
C LEU A 65 -6.06 8.24 -8.91
N PHE A 66 -6.10 8.51 -7.61
CA PHE A 66 -7.02 7.89 -6.68
C PHE A 66 -8.13 8.87 -6.26
N PRO A 67 -9.39 8.42 -6.20
CA PRO A 67 -10.54 9.32 -6.01
C PRO A 67 -10.65 9.87 -4.58
N ARG A 68 -9.93 9.30 -3.62
CA ARG A 68 -10.02 9.64 -2.20
C ARG A 68 -8.79 9.19 -1.43
N LEU A 69 -8.61 9.77 -0.24
CA LEU A 69 -7.67 9.26 0.75
C LEU A 69 -8.08 7.85 1.20
N MET A 70 -7.16 6.90 1.03
CA MET A 70 -7.28 5.50 1.42
C MET A 70 -6.92 5.29 2.89
N LEU A 71 -7.58 6.06 3.76
CA LEU A 71 -7.53 5.92 5.22
C LEU A 71 -8.97 5.80 5.73
N HIS A 72 -9.24 4.75 6.51
CA HIS A 72 -10.56 4.45 7.06
C HIS A 72 -10.44 4.14 8.54
N ALA A 73 -11.25 4.79 9.38
CA ALA A 73 -11.36 4.46 10.79
C ALA A 73 -12.34 3.29 10.92
N GLN A 74 -11.82 2.08 10.99
CA GLN A 74 -12.63 0.85 10.99
C GLN A 74 -13.25 0.57 12.35
N GLU A 75 -12.53 0.83 13.43
CA GLU A 75 -12.95 0.57 14.80
C GLU A 75 -12.52 1.71 15.72
N ILE A 76 -13.32 1.95 16.76
CA ILE A 76 -12.94 2.77 17.90
C ILE A 76 -13.40 2.09 19.18
N GLU A 77 -12.47 1.94 20.12
CA GLU A 77 -12.72 1.43 21.45
C GLU A 77 -12.53 2.56 22.46
N PHE A 78 -13.49 2.72 23.37
CA PHE A 78 -13.44 3.73 24.41
C PHE A 78 -14.32 3.38 25.60
N ARG A 79 -13.90 3.85 26.79
CA ARG A 79 -14.67 3.73 28.01
C ARG A 79 -15.79 4.79 28.08
N LEU A 80 -17.01 4.34 28.34
CA LEU A 80 -18.16 5.20 28.58
C LEU A 80 -18.09 5.86 29.96
N PRO A 81 -18.80 6.98 30.19
CA PRO A 81 -18.90 7.60 31.52
C PRO A 81 -19.46 6.66 32.61
N SER A 82 -20.22 5.63 32.21
CA SER A 82 -20.72 4.57 33.09
C SER A 82 -19.62 3.62 33.59
N GLY A 83 -18.45 3.60 32.96
CA GLY A 83 -17.35 2.68 33.25
C GLY A 83 -17.30 1.45 32.34
N GLU A 84 -18.31 1.25 31.49
CA GLU A 84 -18.35 0.17 30.50
C GLU A 84 -17.42 0.47 29.31
N GLU A 85 -16.81 -0.58 28.73
CA GLU A 85 -16.07 -0.46 27.48
C GLU A 85 -17.04 -0.55 26.29
N ALA A 86 -16.89 0.35 25.33
CA ALA A 86 -17.65 0.37 24.10
C ALA A 86 -16.73 0.18 22.88
N LEU A 87 -17.11 -0.73 22.00
CA LEU A 87 -16.52 -0.92 20.69
C LEU A 87 -17.52 -0.48 19.62
N VAL A 88 -17.11 0.44 18.76
CA VAL A 88 -17.91 0.89 17.61
C VAL A 88 -17.14 0.59 16.33
N GLU A 89 -17.79 -0.15 15.43
CA GLU A 89 -17.21 -0.51 14.13
C GLU A 89 -17.90 0.26 13.00
N ALA A 90 -17.11 0.66 12.00
CA ALA A 90 -17.59 1.29 10.78
C ALA A 90 -17.27 0.39 9.58
N PRO A 91 -18.28 -0.06 8.81
CA PRO A 91 -18.05 -0.92 7.66
C PRO A 91 -17.14 -0.23 6.64
N VAL A 92 -16.27 -1.00 6.01
CA VAL A 92 -15.36 -0.49 4.97
C VAL A 92 -16.20 0.12 3.84
N PRO A 93 -16.00 1.42 3.49
CA PRO A 93 -16.79 2.08 2.47
C PRO A 93 -16.58 1.45 1.09
N GLU A 94 -17.61 1.46 0.26
CA GLU A 94 -17.54 0.87 -1.08
C GLU A 94 -16.46 1.53 -1.95
N SER A 95 -16.27 2.84 -1.81
CA SER A 95 -15.18 3.57 -2.47
C SER A 95 -13.79 3.07 -2.08
N PHE A 96 -13.62 2.53 -0.86
CA PHE A 96 -12.36 1.92 -0.44
C PHE A 96 -12.17 0.55 -1.12
N ARG A 97 -13.22 -0.28 -1.12
CA ARG A 97 -13.20 -1.61 -1.74
C ARG A 97 -12.93 -1.55 -3.24
N ALA A 98 -13.59 -0.62 -3.94
CA ALA A 98 -13.41 -0.41 -5.38
C ALA A 98 -11.95 -0.11 -5.75
N VAL A 99 -11.25 0.70 -4.94
CA VAL A 99 -9.83 1.00 -5.17
C VAL A 99 -8.95 -0.21 -4.87
N LEU A 100 -9.19 -0.94 -3.78
CA LEU A 100 -8.46 -2.18 -3.48
C LEU A 100 -8.58 -3.22 -4.59
N GLU A 101 -9.79 -3.43 -5.10
CA GLU A 101 -10.04 -4.36 -6.20
C GLU A 101 -9.40 -3.88 -7.51
N SER A 102 -9.38 -2.58 -7.77
CA SER A 102 -8.67 -2.01 -8.92
C SER A 102 -7.18 -2.31 -8.84
N ILE A 103 -6.53 -2.00 -7.71
CA ILE A 103 -5.10 -2.28 -7.47
C ILE A 103 -4.81 -3.78 -7.66
N ARG A 104 -5.67 -4.66 -7.12
CA ARG A 104 -5.54 -6.11 -7.28
C ARG A 104 -5.62 -6.56 -8.73
N LYS A 105 -6.60 -6.05 -9.50
CA LYS A 105 -6.77 -6.39 -10.92
C LYS A 105 -5.56 -5.96 -11.75
N PHE A 106 -5.06 -4.74 -11.52
CA PHE A 106 -3.86 -4.24 -12.22
C PHE A 106 -2.64 -5.11 -11.94
N HIS A 107 -2.44 -5.53 -10.69
CA HIS A 107 -1.33 -6.43 -10.34
C HIS A 107 -1.47 -7.80 -11.02
N ASN A 108 -2.66 -8.40 -11.02
CA ASN A 108 -2.88 -9.71 -11.64
C ASN A 108 -2.69 -9.67 -13.16
N ALA A 109 -3.20 -8.63 -13.84
CA ALA A 109 -3.05 -8.46 -15.28
C ALA A 109 -1.58 -8.30 -15.70
N GLY A 110 -0.77 -7.59 -14.91
CA GLY A 110 0.68 -7.49 -15.14
C GLY A 110 1.38 -8.85 -15.06
N ASN A 111 1.02 -9.67 -14.07
CA ASN A 111 1.59 -11.02 -13.90
C ASN A 111 1.23 -11.98 -15.06
N GLU A 112 0.04 -11.82 -15.67
CA GLU A 112 -0.40 -12.63 -16.80
C GLU A 112 0.35 -12.26 -18.10
N GLN A 113 0.54 -10.97 -18.35
CA GLN A 113 1.30 -10.48 -19.51
C GLN A 113 2.78 -10.88 -19.44
N GLU A 114 3.41 -10.80 -18.27
CA GLU A 114 4.79 -11.26 -18.07
C GLU A 114 4.95 -12.78 -18.33
N ARG A 115 3.94 -13.59 -17.99
CA ARG A 115 3.94 -15.04 -18.27
C ARG A 115 3.79 -15.35 -19.77
N GLU A 116 2.97 -14.60 -20.49
CA GLU A 116 2.80 -14.76 -21.94
C GLU A 116 4.05 -14.33 -22.74
N GLU A 117 4.73 -13.27 -22.30
CA GLU A 117 5.99 -12.79 -22.91
C GLU A 117 7.16 -13.76 -22.65
N GLN A 118 7.22 -14.39 -21.47
CA GLN A 118 8.21 -15.42 -21.16
C GLN A 118 7.93 -16.74 -21.90
N GLY A 119 6.65 -17.09 -22.12
CA GLY A 119 6.25 -18.25 -22.92
C GLY A 119 6.55 -18.10 -24.43
N THR A 120 6.57 -16.88 -24.95
CA THR A 120 6.89 -16.59 -26.36
C THR A 120 8.38 -16.42 -26.65
N ARG A 121 9.21 -16.04 -25.66
CA ARG A 121 10.68 -16.03 -25.80
C ARG A 121 11.31 -17.43 -25.84
N SER A 122 10.72 -18.43 -25.16
CA SER A 122 11.26 -19.80 -25.12
C SER A 122 11.16 -20.56 -26.46
N LYS A 123 10.36 -20.08 -27.43
CA LYS A 123 10.18 -20.75 -28.73
C LYS A 123 11.08 -20.24 -29.87
N ARG A 124 11.95 -19.24 -29.66
CA ARG A 124 12.72 -18.63 -30.77
C ARG A 124 14.20 -18.98 -30.88
N ASP A 125 14.81 -19.69 -29.93
CA ASP A 125 16.23 -20.03 -30.01
C ASP A 125 16.50 -21.53 -29.79
N PHE A 126 16.28 -22.33 -30.83
CA PHE A 126 16.92 -23.64 -30.95
C PHE A 126 17.39 -23.88 -32.38
N LYS A 127 18.55 -23.31 -32.72
CA LYS A 127 19.33 -23.69 -33.90
C LYS A 127 20.41 -24.68 -33.41
N PRO A 128 20.37 -25.97 -33.77
CA PRO A 128 21.38 -26.91 -33.30
C PRO A 128 22.72 -26.61 -34.00
N ALA A 129 23.72 -26.19 -33.23
CA ALA A 129 25.10 -26.09 -33.69
C ALA A 129 25.70 -27.49 -33.79
N GLY A 130 25.69 -28.06 -35.01
CA GLY A 130 26.35 -29.32 -35.31
C GLY A 130 27.87 -29.18 -35.29
N HIS A 131 28.51 -29.78 -34.29
CA HIS A 131 29.93 -30.10 -34.25
C HIS A 131 30.33 -31.06 -35.39
N ARG A 132 31.41 -30.77 -36.13
CA ARG A 132 32.33 -31.80 -36.65
C ARG A 132 33.80 -31.37 -36.58
N ARG A 133 34.46 -32.02 -35.64
CA ARG A 133 35.86 -32.45 -35.48
C ARG A 133 36.87 -32.05 -36.56
N ARG A 134 38.00 -31.52 -36.08
CA ARG A 134 39.31 -31.60 -36.75
C ARG A 134 39.77 -33.06 -36.81
N ALA A 135 40.36 -33.42 -37.94
CA ALA A 135 41.34 -34.49 -38.07
C ALA A 135 42.47 -33.94 -38.96
N ASP A 136 43.69 -34.28 -38.53
CA ASP A 136 45.03 -34.08 -39.10
C ASP A 136 45.63 -32.67 -39.09
#